data_AF-A0A1F6Z416-F1
#
_entry.id   AF-A0A1F6Z416-F1
#
_cell.length_a   1.000
_cell.length_b   1.000
_cell.length_c   1.000
_cell.angle_alpha   90.00
_cell.angle_beta   90.00
_cell.angle_gamma   90.00
#
_symmetry.space_group_name_H-M   'P 1'
#
loop_
_entity.id
_entity.type
_entity.pdbx_description
1 polymer ?
#
loop_
_entity_poly.entity_id
_entity_poly.type
_entity_poly.pdbx_seq_one_letter_code
_entity_poly.pdbx_strand_id
1 'polypeptide(L)' 'MTKCVFCGADILDNRSMEICDKCGVGVWGPKQWNNIKKTTDEARDRGDLSLFKEQEENNEPSFKWKDLGRSIA' A
#
# COMPACT_ATOMS: atom_id res chain seq x y z
N MET A 1 -14.02 -7.93 17.09
CA MET A 1 -14.30 -8.88 15.99
C MET A 1 -14.63 -8.03 14.78
N THR A 2 -13.83 -8.16 13.72
CA THR A 2 -13.90 -7.27 12.55
C THR A 2 -14.70 -7.95 11.45
N LYS A 3 -15.42 -7.19 10.64
CA LYS A 3 -16.23 -7.74 9.54
C LYS A 3 -15.59 -7.45 8.19
N CYS A 4 -15.79 -8.36 7.24
CA CYS A 4 -15.37 -8.16 5.86
C CYS A 4 -16.20 -7.05 5.20
N VAL A 5 -15.56 -6.02 4.65
CA VAL A 5 -16.23 -4.89 3.97
C VAL A 5 -17.00 -5.32 2.71
N PHE A 6 -16.66 -6.46 2.12
CA PHE A 6 -17.31 -6.95 0.89
C PHE A 6 -18.51 -7.85 1.14
N CYS A 7 -18.41 -8.79 2.07
CA CYS A 7 -19.44 -9.82 2.26
C CYS A 7 -20.02 -9.87 3.66
N GLY A 8 -19.55 -9.01 4.58
CA GLY A 8 -20.02 -8.97 5.97
C GLY A 8 -19.63 -10.17 6.82
N ALA A 9 -18.90 -11.15 6.28
CA ALA A 9 -18.42 -12.31 7.04
C ALA A 9 -17.48 -11.88 8.16
N ASP A 10 -17.55 -12.60 9.27
CA ASP A 10 -16.66 -12.37 10.41
C ASP A 10 -15.20 -12.73 10.08
N ILE A 11 -14.29 -11.86 10.50
CA ILE A 11 -12.85 -12.08 10.43
C ILE A 11 -12.39 -12.38 11.86
N LEU A 12 -11.89 -13.61 12.05
CA LEU A 12 -11.59 -14.18 13.36
C LEU A 12 -10.16 -13.92 13.83
N ASP A 13 -9.26 -13.54 12.94
CA ASP A 13 -7.86 -13.27 13.27
C ASP A 13 -7.56 -11.77 13.39
N ASN A 14 -6.40 -11.46 13.97
CA ASN A 14 -5.93 -10.10 14.19
C ASN A 14 -5.11 -9.59 12.99
N ARG A 15 -5.75 -9.49 11.82
CA ARG A 15 -5.19 -8.86 10.62
C ARG A 15 -5.50 -7.36 10.56
N SER A 16 -4.70 -6.63 9.80
CA SER A 16 -4.80 -5.17 9.65
C SER A 16 -5.92 -4.72 8.73
N MET A 17 -6.37 -5.62 7.84
CA MET A 17 -7.39 -5.31 6.83
C MET A 17 -8.75 -5.91 7.17
N GLU A 18 -9.81 -5.17 6.84
CA GLU A 18 -11.20 -5.61 6.99
C GLU A 18 -11.70 -6.44 5.79
N ILE A 19 -10.89 -7.39 5.31
CA ILE A 19 -11.20 -8.24 4.14
C ILE A 19 -10.95 -9.71 4.46
N CYS A 20 -11.97 -10.56 4.26
CA CYS A 20 -11.85 -12.01 4.45
C CYS A 20 -11.08 -12.67 3.30
N ASP A 21 -10.53 -13.86 3.55
CA ASP A 21 -9.69 -14.54 2.56
C ASP A 21 -10.44 -14.90 1.28
N LYS A 22 -11.73 -15.27 1.38
CA LYS A 22 -12.55 -15.55 0.19
C LYS A 22 -12.66 -14.34 -0.74
N CYS A 23 -12.95 -13.17 -0.19
CA CYS A 23 -13.11 -11.94 -0.97
C CYS A 23 -11.77 -11.45 -1.51
N GLY A 24 -10.72 -11.45 -0.68
CA GLY A 24 -9.39 -11.05 -1.12
C GLY A 24 -8.84 -11.92 -2.25
N VAL A 25 -8.97 -13.25 -2.12
CA VAL A 25 -8.61 -14.18 -3.20
C VAL A 25 -9.46 -13.95 -4.46
N GLY A 26 -10.75 -13.64 -4.31
CA GLY A 26 -11.64 -13.38 -5.44
C GLY A 26 -11.27 -12.14 -6.27
N VAL A 27 -10.65 -11.13 -5.65
CA VAL A 27 -10.25 -9.89 -6.33
C VAL A 27 -8.83 -9.99 -6.89
N TRP A 28 -7.87 -10.45 -6.10
CA TRP A 28 -6.43 -10.40 -6.46
C TRP A 28 -5.83 -11.77 -6.82
N GLY A 29 -6.53 -12.87 -6.56
CA GLY A 29 -5.99 -14.21 -6.63
C GLY A 29 -5.15 -14.59 -5.39
N PRO A 30 -4.87 -15.88 -5.18
CA PRO A 30 -4.32 -16.38 -3.91
C PRO A 30 -2.90 -15.88 -3.63
N LYS A 31 -2.04 -15.81 -4.65
CA LYS A 31 -0.66 -15.38 -4.49
C LYS A 31 -0.58 -13.90 -4.08
N GLN A 32 -1.30 -13.04 -4.79
CA GLN A 32 -1.30 -11.60 -4.48
C GLN A 32 -2.00 -11.32 -3.16
N TRP A 33 -3.11 -11.99 -2.88
CA TRP A 33 -3.79 -11.84 -1.60
C TRP A 33 -2.89 -12.15 -0.41
N ASN A 34 -2.14 -13.25 -0.46
CA ASN A 34 -1.18 -13.60 0.60
C ASN A 34 -0.09 -12.54 0.75
N ASN A 35 0.42 -11.99 -0.35
CA ASN A 35 1.42 -10.93 -0.31
C ASN A 35 0.84 -9.65 0.31
N ILE A 36 -0.30 -9.16 -0.20
CA ILE A 36 -0.98 -7.96 0.30
C ILE A 36 -1.29 -8.09 1.80
N LYS A 37 -1.82 -9.25 2.22
CA LYS A 37 -2.11 -9.51 3.63
C LYS A 37 -0.85 -9.40 4.49
N LYS A 38 0.20 -10.13 4.12
CA LYS A 38 1.48 -10.11 4.84
C LYS A 38 2.09 -8.71 4.88
N THR A 39 2.19 -8.02 3.75
CA THR A 39 2.86 -6.71 3.68
C THR A 39 2.08 -5.64 4.44
N THR A 40 0.75 -5.73 4.48
CA THR A 40 -0.09 -4.79 5.23
C THR A 40 0.02 -5.02 6.74
N ASP A 41 0.10 -6.27 7.18
CA ASP A 41 0.32 -6.62 8.59
C ASP A 41 1.72 -6.17 9.06
N GLU A 42 2.76 -6.44 8.27
CA GLU A 42 4.10 -5.89 8.53
C GLU A 42 4.10 -4.34 8.51
N ALA A 43 3.33 -3.76 7.59
CA ALA A 43 2.88 -2.37 7.54
C ALA A 43 2.52 -1.81 8.92
N ARG A 44 1.51 -2.44 9.51
CA ARG A 44 0.92 -2.07 10.79
C ARG A 44 1.94 -2.19 11.91
N ASP A 45 2.64 -3.31 11.95
CA ASP A 45 3.55 -3.63 13.04
C ASP A 45 4.76 -2.68 13.05
N ARG A 46 5.17 -2.14 11.89
CA ARG A 46 6.17 -1.06 11.77
C ARG A 46 5.64 0.35 12.04
N GLY A 47 4.32 0.52 12.21
CA GLY A 47 3.70 1.84 12.33
C GLY A 47 3.69 2.64 11.02
N ASP A 48 3.73 1.95 9.87
CA ASP A 48 3.84 2.54 8.53
C ASP A 48 2.57 2.37 7.68
N LEU A 49 1.44 2.04 8.31
CA LEU A 49 0.12 2.22 7.71
C LEU A 49 -0.30 3.68 7.80
N SER A 50 0.40 4.57 7.09
CA SER A 50 -0.01 5.96 6.97
C SER A 50 -1.05 6.11 5.87
N LEU A 51 -2.26 6.55 6.25
CA LEU A 51 -3.33 6.87 5.30
C LEU A 51 -2.97 8.07 4.40
N PHE A 52 -2.11 8.96 4.89
CA PHE A 52 -1.62 10.16 4.20
C PHE A 52 -0.22 10.50 4.74
N LYS A 53 0.84 9.94 4.14
CA LYS A 53 2.16 10.58 4.18
C LYS A 53 2.36 11.14 2.78
N GLU A 54 2.31 12.46 2.66
CA GLU A 54 2.83 13.14 1.48
C GLU A 54 4.24 12.59 1.24
N GLN A 55 4.49 12.07 0.04
CA GLN A 55 5.80 11.61 -0.36
C GLN A 55 6.70 12.83 -0.57
N GLU A 56 7.10 13.51 0.50
CA GLU A 56 8.00 14.68 0.39
C GLU A 56 9.49 14.30 0.26
N GLU A 57 9.90 13.05 0.51
CA GLU A 57 11.35 12.75 0.64
C GLU A 57 12.02 11.95 -0.47
N ASN A 58 11.39 11.70 -1.64
CA ASN A 58 12.09 11.02 -2.75
C ASN A 58 12.02 11.73 -4.12
N ASN A 59 11.54 12.97 -4.19
CA ASN A 59 11.69 13.82 -5.37
C ASN A 59 12.91 14.74 -5.20
N GLU A 60 14.11 14.17 -5.14
CA GLU A 60 15.29 14.91 -5.59
C GLU A 60 15.32 14.76 -7.12
N PRO A 61 14.96 15.78 -7.92
CA PRO A 61 15.09 15.67 -9.36
C PRO A 61 16.59 15.60 -9.67
N SER A 62 17.07 14.43 -10.12
CA SER A 62 18.42 14.23 -10.66
C SER A 62 18.70 15.04 -11.93
N PHE A 63 17.73 15.83 -12.40
CA PHE A 63 17.81 16.66 -13.58
C PHE A 63 17.86 18.15 -13.21
N LYS A 64 19.09 18.70 -13.18
CA LYS A 64 19.33 20.13 -13.02
C LYS A 64 19.04 20.86 -14.34
N TRP A 65 17.83 21.40 -14.47
CA TRP A 65 17.46 22.30 -15.58
C TRP A 65 18.37 23.53 -15.74
N LYS A 66 19.20 23.84 -14.74
CA LYS A 66 20.16 24.97 -14.75
C LYS A 66 21.27 24.82 -15.82
N ASP A 67 21.46 23.62 -16.38
CA ASP A 67 22.50 23.37 -17.39
C ASP A 67 22.00 23.50 -18.84
N LEU A 68 20.69 23.69 -19.08
CA LEU A 68 20.12 23.87 -20.43
C LEU A 68 20.00 25.33 -20.88
N GLY A 69 20.48 26.29 -20.06
CA GLY A 69 20.39 27.72 -20.34
C GLY A 69 21.58 28.34 -21.09
N ARG A 70 22.41 27.56 -21.80
CA ARG A 70 23.57 28.11 -22.52
C ARG A 70 23.90 27.37 -23.81
N SER A 71 23.00 27.43 -24.81
CA SER A 71 23.42 27.36 -26.21
C SER A 71 22.28 27.77 -27.16
N ILE A 72 22.00 29.06 -27.25
CA ILE A 72 21.54 29.65 -28.51
C ILE A 72 22.45 30.87 -28.72
N ALA A 73 23.52 30.61 -29.46
CA ALA A 73 24.39 31.63 -30.05
C ALA A 73 23.72 32.21 -31.30
#